data_AF-A0A382BDV1-F1
#
_entry.id   AF-A0A382BDV1-F1
#
_cell.length_a   1.000
_cell.length_b   1.000
_cell.length_c   1.000
_cell.angle_alpha   90.00
_cell.angle_beta   90.00
_cell.angle_gamma   90.00
#
_symmetry.space_group_name_H-M   'P 1'
#
loop_
_entity.id
_entity.type
_entity.pdbx_description
1 polymer ?
#
loop_
_entity_poly.entity_id
_entity_poly.type
_entity_poly.pdbx_seq_one_letter_code
_entity_poly.pdbx_strand_id
1 'polypeptide(L)'
;MGQAIPLAFTHMVTTNYNFLPSQINHQRGSYMIIAPDGVSSYLTDFVAFKNSQGFDVYVVPLSVAGNTADDIKTTITNQLIEDPMLEYVLLIGDVDGFA
;
A
#
# COMPACT_ATOMS: atom_id res chain seq x y z
N MET A 1 6.98 11.49 -20.67
CA MET A 1 7.03 11.35 -19.20
C MET A 1 7.69 10.00 -18.91
N GLY A 2 8.59 9.92 -17.92
CA GLY A 2 9.21 8.67 -17.50
C GLY A 2 8.21 7.72 -16.83
N GLN A 3 8.56 6.44 -16.68
CA GLN A 3 7.76 5.47 -15.96
C GLN A 3 7.69 5.86 -14.48
N ALA A 4 6.47 5.98 -13.95
CA ALA A 4 6.26 6.23 -12.54
C ALA A 4 6.70 5.00 -11.74
N ILE A 5 7.49 5.22 -10.69
CA ILE A 5 7.81 4.18 -9.72
C ILE A 5 7.64 4.72 -8.30
N PRO A 6 7.26 3.86 -7.34
CA PRO A 6 7.24 4.25 -5.94
C PRO A 6 8.64 4.58 -5.42
N LEU A 7 8.71 5.61 -4.56
CA LEU A 7 9.97 6.11 -4.02
C LEU A 7 10.78 5.02 -3.31
N ALA A 8 10.14 4.14 -2.54
CA ALA A 8 10.78 3.01 -1.85
C ALA A 8 11.54 2.06 -2.80
N PHE A 9 11.07 1.90 -4.04
CA PHE A 9 11.68 0.98 -5.01
C PHE A 9 12.78 1.63 -5.85
N THR A 10 12.99 2.94 -5.73
CA THR A 10 14.01 3.69 -6.48
C THR A 10 15.34 2.98 -6.50
N HIS A 11 15.90 2.66 -5.32
CA HIS A 11 17.22 2.06 -5.23
C HIS A 11 17.27 0.67 -5.88
N MET A 12 16.23 -0.14 -5.69
CA MET A 12 16.12 -1.47 -6.29
C MET A 12 16.09 -1.37 -7.82
N VAL A 13 15.27 -0.46 -8.35
CA VAL A 13 15.08 -0.29 -9.80
C VAL A 13 16.36 0.24 -10.45
N THR A 14 16.98 1.28 -9.89
CA THR A 14 18.19 1.88 -10.48
C THR A 14 19.42 0.96 -10.41
N THR A 15 19.45 0.02 -9.45
CA THR A 15 20.58 -0.89 -9.27
C THR A 15 20.46 -2.16 -10.11
N ASN A 16 19.25 -2.72 -10.21
CA ASN A 16 19.04 -4.02 -10.87
C ASN A 16 18.57 -3.89 -12.32
N TYR A 17 18.15 -2.71 -12.76
CA TYR A 17 17.65 -2.46 -14.10
C TYR A 17 18.40 -1.31 -14.76
N ASN A 18 18.71 -1.48 -16.04
CA ASN A 18 19.50 -0.51 -16.80
C ASN A 18 18.63 0.65 -17.34
N PHE A 19 17.97 1.37 -16.44
CA PHE A 19 17.19 2.56 -16.78
C PHE A 19 18.08 3.81 -16.76
N LEU A 20 17.86 4.72 -17.71
CA LEU A 20 18.40 6.05 -17.63
C LEU A 20 17.61 6.87 -16.58
N PRO A 21 18.25 7.76 -15.80
CA PRO A 21 17.55 8.58 -14.81
C PRO A 21 16.38 9.40 -15.39
N SER A 22 16.47 9.80 -16.66
CA SER A 22 15.40 10.54 -17.35
C SER A 22 14.18 9.68 -17.73
N GLN A 23 14.30 8.36 -17.65
CA GLN A 23 13.21 7.41 -17.95
C GLN A 23 12.37 7.09 -16.72
N ILE A 24 12.77 7.53 -15.53
CA ILE A 24 12.07 7.23 -14.29
C ILE A 24 11.51 8.51 -13.67
N ASN A 25 10.26 8.45 -13.23
CA ASN A 25 9.64 9.48 -12.42
C ASN A 25 9.37 8.91 -11.02
N HIS A 26 10.21 9.28 -10.04
CA HIS A 26 10.03 8.81 -8.67
C HIS A 26 8.99 9.67 -7.98
N GLN A 27 7.92 9.04 -7.51
CA GLN A 27 6.88 9.72 -6.74
C GLN A 27 6.36 8.81 -5.65
N ARG A 28 5.65 9.38 -4.68
CA ARG A 28 4.96 8.59 -3.68
C ARG A 28 3.92 7.72 -4.36
N GLY A 29 3.88 6.46 -3.93
CA GLY A 29 2.87 5.51 -4.34
C GLY A 29 1.69 5.50 -3.38
N SER A 30 0.90 4.44 -3.48
CA SER A 30 -0.23 4.23 -2.58
C SER A 30 0.15 3.46 -1.32
N TYR A 31 -0.68 3.61 -0.29
CA TYR A 31 -0.50 3.04 1.03
C TYR A 31 -1.78 2.32 1.43
N MET A 32 -1.76 0.99 1.40
CA MET A 32 -2.91 0.17 1.77
C MET A 32 -2.85 -0.17 3.26
N ILE A 33 -3.96 0.00 3.97
CA ILE A 33 -4.14 -0.38 5.37
C ILE A 33 -5.20 -1.45 5.42
N ILE A 34 -4.87 -2.62 5.99
CA ILE A 34 -5.83 -3.68 6.28
C ILE A 34 -6.00 -3.75 7.79
N ALA A 35 -7.24 -3.62 8.26
CA ALA A 35 -7.54 -3.53 9.70
C ALA A 35 -8.92 -4.13 10.03
N PRO A 36 -9.16 -4.57 11.28
CA PRO A 36 -10.49 -4.90 11.76
C PRO A 36 -11.47 -3.73 11.57
N ASP A 37 -12.72 -4.04 11.25
CA ASP A 37 -13.78 -3.06 11.03
C ASP A 37 -13.90 -2.05 12.17
N GLY A 38 -13.82 -2.53 13.42
CA GLY A 38 -13.87 -1.69 14.62
C GLY A 38 -12.72 -0.67 14.70
N VAL A 39 -11.56 -0.99 14.14
CA VAL A 39 -10.37 -0.12 14.16
C VAL A 39 -10.38 0.86 12.99
N SER A 40 -10.93 0.47 11.84
CA SER A 40 -10.92 1.28 10.61
C SER A 40 -11.46 2.71 10.81
N SER A 41 -12.48 2.87 11.64
CA SER A 41 -13.09 4.17 11.98
C SER A 41 -12.14 5.13 12.71
N TYR A 42 -11.17 4.62 13.46
CA TYR A 42 -10.20 5.43 14.21
C TYR A 42 -8.98 5.85 13.37
N LEU A 43 -8.87 5.37 12.13
CA LEU A 43 -7.70 5.64 11.29
C LEU A 43 -7.76 6.97 10.55
N THR A 44 -8.84 7.75 10.70
CA THR A 44 -9.07 9.00 9.96
C THR A 44 -7.89 9.97 10.04
N ASP A 45 -7.37 10.24 11.24
CA ASP A 45 -6.23 11.16 11.43
C ASP A 45 -4.93 10.60 10.85
N PHE A 46 -4.73 9.28 10.97
CA PHE A 46 -3.57 8.60 10.41
C PHE A 46 -3.58 8.63 8.88
N VAL A 47 -4.75 8.38 8.28
CA VAL A 47 -5.00 8.49 6.83
C VAL A 47 -4.73 9.92 6.37
N ALA A 48 -5.28 10.92 7.05
CA ALA A 48 -5.05 12.33 6.71
C ALA A 48 -3.57 12.71 6.79
N PHE A 49 -2.87 12.25 7.83
CA PHE A 49 -1.43 12.45 7.96
C PHE A 49 -0.65 11.81 6.81
N LYS A 50 -0.98 10.57 6.42
CA LYS A 50 -0.31 9.89 5.30
C LYS A 50 -0.62 10.54 3.95
N ASN A 51 -1.85 10.95 3.71
CA ASN A 51 -2.22 11.74 2.53
C ASN A 51 -1.42 13.05 2.47
N SER A 52 -1.20 13.73 3.60
CA SER A 52 -0.37 14.95 3.64
C SER A 52 1.10 14.73 3.26
N GLN A 53 1.59 13.49 3.35
CA GLN A 53 2.93 13.08 2.91
C GLN A 53 3.00 12.70 1.43
N GLY A 54 1.86 12.74 0.73
CA GLY A 54 1.73 12.46 -0.70
C GLY A 54 1.37 11.01 -1.04
N PHE A 55 1.02 10.17 -0.05
CA PHE A 55 0.51 8.83 -0.33
C PHE A 55 -0.97 8.87 -0.71
N ASP A 56 -1.39 8.02 -1.65
CA ASP A 56 -2.81 7.71 -1.85
C ASP A 56 -3.18 6.56 -0.91
N VAL A 57 -3.95 6.84 0.15
CA VAL A 57 -4.21 5.87 1.21
C VAL A 57 -5.52 5.12 0.97
N TYR A 58 -5.46 3.78 1.00
CA TYR A 58 -6.62 2.89 0.97
C TYR A 58 -6.81 2.22 2.33
N VAL A 59 -8.03 2.24 2.87
CA VAL A 59 -8.39 1.50 4.09
C VAL A 59 -9.32 0.37 3.70
N VAL A 60 -8.88 -0.87 3.90
CA VAL A 60 -9.63 -2.08 3.57
C VAL A 60 -9.94 -2.83 4.87
N PRO A 61 -11.21 -2.83 5.32
CA PRO A 61 -11.57 -3.56 6.53
C PRO A 61 -11.53 -5.07 6.30
N LEU A 62 -11.37 -5.87 7.37
CA LEU A 62 -11.37 -7.34 7.30
C LEU A 62 -12.69 -7.90 6.74
N SER A 63 -13.82 -7.23 6.97
CA SER A 63 -15.10 -7.58 6.31
C SER A 63 -15.04 -7.57 4.78
N VAL A 64 -14.09 -6.85 4.18
CA VAL A 64 -13.84 -6.77 2.74
C VAL A 64 -12.63 -7.61 2.33
N ALA A 65 -11.52 -7.54 3.09
CA ALA A 65 -10.29 -8.25 2.77
C ALA A 65 -10.34 -9.76 3.04
N GLY A 66 -11.32 -10.21 3.83
CA GLY A 66 -11.43 -11.58 4.33
C GLY A 66 -10.63 -11.81 5.62
N ASN A 67 -10.79 -13.01 6.19
CA ASN A 67 -10.24 -13.37 7.50
C ASN A 67 -9.18 -14.48 7.43
N THR A 68 -8.81 -14.93 6.24
CA THR A 68 -7.75 -15.93 6.05
C THR A 68 -6.52 -15.31 5.41
N ALA A 69 -5.36 -15.93 5.62
CA ALA A 69 -4.12 -15.48 4.98
C ALA A 69 -4.21 -15.45 3.45
N ASP A 70 -4.95 -16.40 2.86
CA ASP A 70 -5.17 -16.47 1.41
C ASP A 70 -6.06 -15.32 0.92
N ASP A 71 -7.10 -14.94 1.68
CA ASP A 71 -7.96 -13.79 1.33
C ASP A 71 -7.17 -12.48 1.40
N ILE A 72 -6.38 -12.29 2.47
CA ILE A 72 -5.54 -11.09 2.63
C ILE A 72 -4.52 -10.99 1.50
N LYS A 73 -3.85 -12.10 1.16
CA LYS A 73 -2.90 -12.16 0.05
C LYS A 73 -3.58 -11.85 -1.28
N THR A 74 -4.76 -12.38 -1.51
CA THR A 74 -5.56 -12.12 -2.72
C THR A 74 -5.91 -10.65 -2.81
N THR A 75 -6.36 -10.05 -1.71
CA THR A 75 -6.71 -8.62 -1.63
C THR A 75 -5.51 -7.73 -1.97
N ILE A 76 -4.34 -7.99 -1.37
CA ILE A 76 -3.11 -7.24 -1.67
C ILE A 76 -2.69 -7.42 -3.14
N THR A 77 -2.78 -8.65 -3.67
CA THR A 77 -2.41 -8.95 -5.05
C THR A 77 -3.30 -8.22 -6.04
N ASN A 78 -4.61 -8.21 -5.80
CA ASN A 78 -5.57 -7.48 -6.64
C ASN A 78 -5.30 -5.97 -6.59
N GLN A 79 -5.07 -5.41 -5.39
CA GLN A 79 -4.72 -4.00 -5.25
C GLN A 79 -3.45 -3.64 -6.02
N LEU A 80 -2.42 -4.49 -5.98
CA LEU A 80 -1.17 -4.25 -6.71
C LEU A 80 -1.35 -4.34 -8.24
N ILE A 81 -2.27 -5.18 -8.72
CA ILE A 81 -2.60 -5.28 -10.16
C ILE A 81 -3.34 -4.02 -10.62
N GLU A 82 -4.29 -3.55 -9.82
CA GLU A 82 -5.08 -2.35 -10.13
C GLU A 82 -4.25 -1.07 -9.99
N ASP A 83 -3.40 -1.01 -8.97
CA ASP A 83 -2.50 0.09 -8.68
C ASP A 83 -1.05 -0.41 -8.55
N PRO A 84 -0.29 -0.47 -9.67
CA PRO A 84 1.13 -0.84 -9.66
C PRO A 84 2.03 0.12 -8.87
N MET A 85 1.49 1.26 -8.41
CA MET A 85 2.19 2.18 -7.53
C MET A 85 2.02 1.85 -6.04
N LEU A 86 1.38 0.71 -5.67
CA LEU A 86 1.31 0.27 -4.28
C LEU A 86 2.71 0.14 -3.66
N GLU A 87 3.00 1.03 -2.71
CA GLU A 87 4.33 1.18 -2.10
C GLU A 87 4.41 0.45 -0.75
N TYR A 88 3.34 0.51 0.04
CA TYR A 88 3.29 -0.06 1.38
C TYR A 88 1.96 -0.73 1.67
N VAL A 89 2.02 -1.81 2.45
CA VAL A 89 0.86 -2.43 3.10
C VAL A 89 1.09 -2.41 4.62
N LEU A 90 0.14 -1.85 5.36
CA LEU A 90 0.08 -1.88 6.81
C LEU A 90 -1.01 -2.84 7.26
N LEU A 91 -0.62 -3.88 8.00
CA LEU A 91 -1.55 -4.78 8.66
C LEU A 91 -1.72 -4.32 10.11
N ILE A 92 -2.95 -4.04 10.51
CA ILE A 92 -3.31 -3.67 11.88
C ILE A 92 -4.19 -4.78 12.44
N GLY A 93 -3.78 -5.39 13.55
CA GLY A 93 -4.52 -6.49 14.18
C GLY A 93 -3.58 -7.53 14.78
N ASP A 94 -4.18 -8.53 15.42
CA ASP A 94 -3.47 -9.72 15.91
C ASP A 94 -3.72 -10.92 14.99
N VAL A 95 -2.91 -11.97 15.10
CA VAL A 95 -3.06 -13.23 14.35
C VAL A 95 -4.41 -13.90 14.60
N ASP A 96 -5.04 -13.61 15.73
CA ASP A 96 -6.29 -14.21 16.18
C ASP A 96 -7.53 -13.32 15.95
N GLY A 97 -7.36 -12.10 15.41
CA GLY A 97 -8.47 -11.19 15.08
C GLY A 97 -9.30 -10.68 16.28
N PHE A 98 -8.99 -11.11 17.50
CA PHE A 98 -9.63 -10.69 18.75
C PHE A 98 -8.58 -10.41 19.82
N ALA A 99 -8.70 -9.26 20.48
CA ALA A 99 -8.21 -9.05 21.84
C ALA A 99 -9.40 -9.10 22.80
#